data_AF-A0A973BE71-F1
#
_entry.id   AF-A0A973BE71-F1
#
_cell.length_a   1.000
_cell.length_b   1.000
_cell.length_c   1.000
_cell.angle_alpha   90.00
_cell.angle_beta   90.00
_cell.angle_gamma   90.00
#
_symmetry.space_group_name_H-M   'P 1'
#
loop_
_entity.id
_entity.type
_entity.pdbx_description
1 polymer ?
#
loop_
_entity_poly.entity_id
_entity_poly.type
_entity_poly.pdbx_seq_one_letter_code
_entity_poly.pdbx_strand_id
1 'polypeptide(L)'
;MSSIRSISDRLSPAFASAFSVAGTGPIPIVIGGGHNNAYPILKGMSQGRHSTFAAINLDPHTDFRALEGRHSGNGFHYATEQGFLSHYFCLGM
;
A
#
# COMPACT_ATOMS: atom_id res chain seq x y z
N MET A 1 6.80 -19.97 5.73
CA MET A 1 6.65 -18.49 5.76
C MET A 1 5.61 -18.09 4.72
N SER A 2 4.51 -17.43 5.13
CA SER A 2 3.30 -17.24 4.30
C SER A 2 3.58 -16.55 2.94
N SER A 3 3.02 -17.11 1.86
CA SER A 3 3.13 -16.68 0.45
C SER A 3 3.03 -15.15 0.24
N ILE A 4 2.10 -14.46 0.91
CA ILE A 4 1.85 -13.02 0.70
C ILE A 4 2.99 -12.11 1.18
N ARG A 5 3.65 -12.42 2.30
CA ARG A 5 4.76 -11.59 2.82
C ARG A 5 5.92 -11.56 1.82
N SER A 6 6.29 -12.74 1.31
CA SER A 6 7.33 -12.87 0.29
C SER A 6 6.99 -12.12 -1.00
N ILE A 7 5.71 -12.11 -1.41
CA ILE A 7 5.26 -11.33 -2.57
C ILE A 7 5.37 -9.82 -2.30
N SER A 8 4.93 -9.33 -1.13
CA SER A 8 5.07 -7.91 -0.76
C SER A 8 6.53 -7.44 -0.80
N ASP A 9 7.46 -8.25 -0.30
CA ASP A 9 8.88 -7.90 -0.29
C ASP A 9 9.47 -7.83 -1.70
N ARG A 10 8.96 -8.63 -2.65
CA ARG A 10 9.36 -8.58 -4.08
C ARG A 10 8.74 -7.40 -4.83
N LEU A 11 7.51 -7.02 -4.50
CA LEU A 11 6.80 -5.95 -5.23
C LEU A 11 7.23 -4.54 -4.79
N SER A 12 7.57 -4.35 -3.50
CA SER A 12 7.88 -3.03 -2.97
C SER A 12 9.02 -2.30 -3.72
N PRO A 13 10.14 -2.97 -4.09
CA PRO A 13 11.19 -2.34 -4.89
C PRO A 13 10.75 -1.97 -6.31
N ALA A 14 9.92 -2.80 -6.95
CA ALA A 14 9.39 -2.52 -8.28
C ALA A 14 8.49 -1.27 -8.25
N PHE A 15 7.65 -1.15 -7.22
CA PHE A 15 6.89 0.07 -6.98
C PHE A 15 7.81 1.25 -6.69
N ALA A 16 8.79 1.13 -5.78
CA ALA A 16 9.70 2.22 -5.48
C ALA A 16 10.39 2.80 -6.74
N SER A 17 10.83 1.93 -7.65
CA SER A 17 11.36 2.33 -8.96
C SER A 17 10.32 3.08 -9.80
N ALA A 18 9.12 2.52 -9.97
CA ALA A 18 8.04 3.16 -10.74
C ALA A 18 7.58 4.51 -10.17
N PHE A 19 7.58 4.65 -8.84
CA PHE A 19 7.10 5.83 -8.14
C PHE A 19 8.20 6.88 -7.88
N SER A 20 9.48 6.57 -8.14
CA SER A 20 10.60 7.49 -7.99
C SER A 20 10.49 8.77 -8.84
N VAL A 21 9.66 8.75 -9.89
CA VAL A 21 9.52 9.85 -10.87
C VAL A 21 8.33 10.78 -10.58
N ALA A 22 7.54 10.51 -9.54
CA ALA A 22 6.24 11.13 -9.50
C ALA A 22 6.30 12.57 -8.93
N GLY A 23 5.56 13.49 -9.56
CA GLY A 23 5.62 14.95 -9.34
C GLY A 23 6.07 15.70 -10.59
N THR A 24 6.84 15.04 -11.46
CA THR A 24 7.26 15.53 -12.78
C THR A 24 7.11 14.47 -13.88
N GLY A 25 6.89 13.19 -13.52
CA GLY A 25 6.66 12.07 -14.42
C GLY A 25 5.22 11.53 -14.44
N PRO A 26 4.99 10.43 -15.17
CA PRO A 26 3.66 9.82 -15.31
C PRO A 26 3.06 9.40 -13.97
N ILE A 27 1.73 9.50 -13.86
CA ILE A 27 0.98 8.97 -12.72
C ILE A 27 0.83 7.45 -12.93
N PRO A 28 1.42 6.61 -12.06
CA PRO A 28 1.33 5.16 -12.22
C PRO A 28 -0.08 4.66 -11.87
N ILE A 29 -0.59 3.77 -12.70
CA ILE A 29 -1.83 3.03 -12.48
C ILE A 29 -1.45 1.57 -12.26
N VAL A 30 -1.83 1.01 -11.11
CA VAL A 30 -1.58 -0.39 -10.79
C VAL A 30 -2.88 -1.16 -11.00
N ILE A 31 -2.90 -2.07 -11.97
CA ILE A 31 -4.00 -3.02 -12.15
C ILE A 31 -3.71 -4.23 -11.26
N GLY A 32 -4.58 -4.43 -10.27
CA GLY A 32 -4.32 -5.32 -9.14
C GLY A 32 -4.66 -6.80 -9.35
N GLY A 33 -4.48 -7.53 -8.26
CA GLY A 33 -5.21 -8.75 -7.89
C GLY A 33 -6.11 -8.42 -6.69
N GLY A 34 -5.81 -8.95 -5.50
CA GLY A 34 -6.53 -8.62 -4.26
C GLY A 34 -6.01 -7.37 -3.52
N HIS A 35 -6.79 -6.89 -2.54
CA HIS A 35 -6.48 -5.71 -1.71
C HIS A 35 -5.21 -5.86 -0.84
N ASN A 36 -4.63 -7.08 -0.77
CA ASN A 36 -3.35 -7.34 -0.11
C ASN A 36 -2.17 -6.56 -0.73
N ASN A 37 -2.36 -6.02 -1.94
CA ASN A 37 -1.37 -5.18 -2.62
C ASN A 37 -1.29 -3.74 -2.09
N ALA A 38 -2.28 -3.26 -1.32
CA ALA A 38 -2.25 -1.89 -0.80
C ALA A 38 -0.99 -1.59 0.01
N TYR A 39 -0.59 -2.51 0.90
CA TYR A 39 0.60 -2.35 1.73
C TYR A 39 1.92 -2.23 0.92
N PRO A 40 2.31 -3.19 0.05
CA PRO A 40 3.56 -3.06 -0.71
C PRO A 40 3.54 -1.88 -1.70
N ILE A 41 2.37 -1.47 -2.20
CA ILE A 41 2.24 -0.25 -3.01
C ILE A 41 2.58 0.97 -2.16
N LEU A 42 1.91 1.16 -1.02
CA LEU A 42 2.16 2.29 -0.12
C LEU A 42 3.60 2.31 0.40
N LYS A 43 4.17 1.15 0.73
CA LYS A 43 5.58 1.01 1.10
C LYS A 43 6.51 1.44 -0.03
N GLY A 44 6.34 0.91 -1.24
CA GLY A 44 7.15 1.31 -2.41
C GLY A 44 7.00 2.79 -2.74
N MET A 45 5.75 3.26 -2.75
CA MET A 45 5.26 4.62 -2.46
C MET A 45 6.24 5.51 -1.72
N SER A 46 6.23 5.23 -0.42
CA SER A 46 6.91 5.98 0.62
C SER A 46 8.43 5.89 0.49
N GLN A 47 8.96 4.70 0.21
CA GLN A 47 10.40 4.48 0.08
C GLN A 47 10.98 5.14 -1.16
N GLY A 48 10.29 5.08 -2.31
CA GLY A 48 10.75 5.66 -3.57
C GLY A 48 10.73 7.19 -3.59
N ARG A 49 9.91 7.82 -2.73
CA ARG A 49 9.79 9.28 -2.63
C ARG A 49 10.27 9.88 -1.31
N HIS A 50 10.75 9.05 -0.38
CA HIS A 50 11.13 9.46 0.97
C HIS A 50 10.07 10.34 1.66
N SER A 51 8.79 9.97 1.50
CA SER A 51 7.64 10.75 1.97
C SER A 51 6.52 9.83 2.45
N THR A 52 5.50 10.39 3.11
CA THR A 52 4.31 9.66 3.55
C THR A 52 3.10 10.14 2.77
N PHE A 53 2.12 9.27 2.54
CA PHE A 53 1.01 9.57 1.63
C PHE A 53 -0.33 9.48 2.33
N ALA A 54 -1.33 10.16 1.75
CA ALA A 54 -2.73 9.94 2.07
C ALA A 54 -3.32 8.87 1.14
N ALA A 55 -4.31 8.11 1.62
CA ALA A 55 -5.09 7.20 0.78
C ALA A 55 -6.60 7.40 0.99
N ILE A 56 -7.33 7.32 -0.11
CA ILE A 56 -8.79 7.22 -0.13
C ILE A 56 -9.11 5.81 -0.60
N ASN A 57 -9.80 5.04 0.24
CA ASN A 57 -10.23 3.68 -0.05
C ASN A 57 -11.71 3.66 -0.44
N LEU A 58 -12.00 3.31 -1.68
CA LEU A 58 -13.35 3.13 -2.19
C LEU A 58 -13.73 1.64 -2.09
N ASP A 59 -14.16 1.22 -0.90
CA ASP A 59 -14.41 -0.19 -0.57
C ASP A 59 -15.45 -0.27 0.56
N PRO A 60 -16.33 -1.28 0.58
CA PRO A 60 -17.19 -1.57 1.73
C PRO A 60 -16.45 -2.01 2.99
N HIS A 61 -15.13 -2.21 2.94
CA HIS A 61 -14.30 -2.55 4.09
C HIS A 61 -13.17 -1.53 4.29
N THR A 62 -12.91 -1.16 5.54
CA THR A 62 -11.78 -0.29 5.90
C THR A 62 -10.42 -0.95 5.65
N ASP A 63 -10.36 -2.28 5.57
CA ASP A 63 -9.09 -3.01 5.47
C ASP A 63 -8.05 -2.61 6.53
N PHE A 64 -8.57 -2.30 7.72
CA PHE A 64 -7.84 -1.96 8.95
C PHE A 64 -7.93 -3.08 10.02
N ARG A 65 -8.15 -4.34 9.62
CA ARG A 65 -8.23 -5.48 10.56
C ARG A 65 -6.89 -5.68 11.31
N ALA A 66 -6.92 -6.50 12.35
CA ALA A 66 -5.78 -6.74 13.24
C ALA A 66 -4.48 -7.16 12.51
N LEU A 67 -3.34 -6.86 13.12
CA LEU A 67 -2.00 -7.14 12.60
C LEU A 67 -1.54 -8.59 12.87
N GLU A 68 -2.41 -9.56 12.59
CA GLU A 68 -2.21 -10.99 12.91
C GLU A 68 -1.48 -11.79 11.80
N GLY A 69 -0.96 -11.10 10.78
CA GLY A 69 -0.43 -11.70 9.57
C GLY A 69 -0.92 -10.94 8.32
N ARG A 70 -0.14 -10.90 7.24
CA ARG A 70 -0.55 -10.15 6.03
C ARG A 70 -1.69 -10.88 5.32
N HIS A 71 -2.78 -10.16 5.07
CA HIS A 71 -3.88 -10.57 4.19
C HIS A 71 -4.50 -9.33 3.49
N SER A 72 -5.60 -9.50 2.76
CA SER A 72 -6.26 -8.39 2.05
C SER A 72 -6.77 -7.33 3.02
N GLY A 73 -7.52 -7.74 4.04
CA GLY A 73 -8.17 -6.83 4.99
C GLY A 73 -7.31 -6.09 6.02
N ASN A 74 -5.98 -6.05 5.89
CA ASN A 74 -5.13 -5.28 6.82
C ASN A 74 -3.99 -4.53 6.14
N GLY A 75 -4.11 -4.26 4.83
CA GLY A 75 -3.10 -3.52 4.07
C GLY A 75 -2.81 -2.13 4.64
N PHE A 76 -3.86 -1.37 4.91
CA PHE A 76 -3.73 0.01 5.38
C PHE A 76 -3.30 0.09 6.85
N HIS A 77 -3.68 -0.87 7.69
CA HIS A 77 -3.21 -0.94 9.08
C HIS A 77 -1.68 -1.11 9.15
N TYR A 78 -1.12 -2.07 8.39
CA TYR A 78 0.32 -2.25 8.32
C TYR A 78 1.05 -1.03 7.75
N ALA A 79 0.45 -0.34 6.76
CA ALA A 79 1.06 0.86 6.18
C ALA A 79 1.06 2.04 7.15
N THR A 80 0.01 2.16 7.99
CA THR A 80 -0.08 3.18 9.04
C THR A 80 0.92 2.91 10.15
N GLU A 81 0.97 1.68 10.66
CA GLU A 81 1.88 1.27 11.73
C GLU A 81 3.36 1.49 11.36
N GLN A 82 3.70 1.37 10.08
CA GLN A 82 5.06 1.58 9.59
C GLN A 82 5.32 3.01 9.10
N GLY A 83 4.35 3.92 9.25
CA GLY A 83 4.51 5.33 8.89
C GLY A 83 4.54 5.61 7.38
N PHE A 84 4.09 4.69 6.53
CA PHE A 84 3.99 4.92 5.08
C PHE A 84 2.71 5.68 4.70
N LEU A 85 1.68 5.61 5.55
CA LEU A 85 0.37 6.22 5.37
C LEU A 85 0.12 7.26 6.46
N SER A 86 -0.03 8.53 6.09
CA SER A 86 -0.24 9.64 7.02
C SER A 86 -1.72 9.94 7.27
N HIS A 87 -2.56 9.79 6.25
CA HIS A 87 -3.99 10.03 6.33
C HIS A 87 -4.74 8.93 5.58
N TYR A 88 -5.88 8.53 6.11
CA TYR A 88 -6.71 7.50 5.52
C TYR A 88 -8.18 7.90 5.60
N PHE A 89 -8.89 7.72 4.50
CA PHE A 89 -10.34 7.86 4.46
C PHE A 89 -10.93 6.67 3.69
N CYS A 90 -12.02 6.11 4.19
CA CYS A 90 -12.77 5.06 3.51
C CYS A 90 -14.16 5.56 3.15
N LEU A 91 -14.53 5.37 1.88
CA LEU A 91 -15.83 5.75 1.34
C LEU A 91 -16.55 4.50 0.85
N GLY A 92 -17.79 4.29 1.31
CA GLY A 92 -18.61 3.13 0.94
C GLY A 92 -18.80 2.09 2.04
N MET A 93 -18.23 2.35 3.22
CA MET A 93 -18.52 1.68 4.50
C MET A 93 -19.91 2.04 5.05
#